data_AF-A0A6M2AGP8-F1
#
_entry.id   AF-A0A6M2AGP8-F1
#
_cell.length_a   1.000
_cell.length_b   1.000
_cell.length_c   1.000
_cell.angle_alpha   90.00
_cell.angle_beta   90.00
_cell.angle_gamma   90.00
#
_symmetry.space_group_name_H-M   'P 1'
#
loop_
_entity.id
_entity.type
_entity.pdbx_description
1 polymer ?
#
loop_
_entity_poly.entity_id
_entity_poly.type
_entity_poly.pdbx_seq_one_letter_code
_entity_poly.pdbx_strand_id
1 'polypeptide(L)'
;MNDKNVDIFKNKPVMDPKKRIKQLEKTIKALDISFHITGNDCVDPFTGEVILDNEYDALKTELLKLNPNSKIFKTVTAASSKTIKNKIVHDPPMTSINKCNGSEDEKKEILGKWLGDCRKMDKNESEQKYLPTWLGKFFTMSYKHDGLALSCEYEKGELKRVGLRSKSGVDGEDVTDKVKYIAGIPQTLKQPITCKIRGEVETSISTFEKVNATLSEKDQKANPRAYTAGSMNRKTAEKMKDRGLRFTAYNV
;
A
#
# COMPACT_ATOMS: atom_id res chain seq x y z
N MET A 1 31.08 34.44 26.39
CA MET A 1 29.82 34.19 27.11
C MET A 1 28.66 34.79 26.32
N ASN A 2 27.94 33.97 25.55
CA ASN A 2 26.50 34.07 25.30
C ASN A 2 26.10 32.96 24.33
N ASP A 3 25.91 31.76 24.90
CA ASP A 3 25.14 30.70 24.28
C ASP A 3 23.66 31.09 24.34
N LYS A 4 23.02 31.26 23.17
CA LYS A 4 21.57 31.23 23.04
C LYS A 4 21.17 30.08 22.12
N ASN A 5 21.41 28.85 22.58
CA ASN A 5 20.67 27.69 22.13
C ASN A 5 19.28 27.73 22.76
N VAL A 6 18.34 28.39 22.09
CA VAL A 6 16.91 28.28 22.43
C VAL A 6 16.42 26.97 21.83
N ASP A 7 16.45 25.94 22.66
CA ASP A 7 15.90 24.61 22.40
C ASP A 7 14.37 24.69 22.25
N ILE A 8 13.92 24.85 21.01
CA ILE A 8 12.52 24.96 20.58
C ILE A 8 11.68 23.70 20.84
N PHE A 9 12.26 22.63 21.40
CA PHE A 9 11.56 21.37 21.70
C PHE A 9 11.07 21.21 23.14
N LYS A 10 11.34 22.17 24.05
CA LYS A 10 11.09 21.97 25.49
C LYS A 10 9.69 22.25 26.03
N ASN A 11 8.70 22.64 25.21
CA ASN A 11 7.35 22.92 25.73
C ASN A 11 6.22 22.63 24.71
N LYS A 12 6.05 21.37 24.30
CA LYS A 12 4.73 20.92 23.81
C LYS A 12 3.96 20.35 25.00
N PRO A 13 2.75 20.85 25.33
CA PRO A 13 1.98 20.33 26.45
C PRO A 13 1.76 18.84 26.26
N VAL A 14 2.08 18.05 27.28
CA VAL A 14 1.83 16.60 27.31
C VAL A 14 0.32 16.40 27.20
N MET A 15 -0.15 16.10 25.99
CA MET A 15 -1.55 15.77 25.77
C MET A 15 -1.94 14.58 26.65
N ASP A 16 -3.10 14.68 27.29
CA ASP A 16 -3.73 13.55 27.99
C ASP A 16 -3.74 12.30 27.07
N PRO A 17 -3.19 11.15 27.51
CA PRO A 17 -3.11 9.93 26.70
C PRO A 17 -4.44 9.53 26.05
N LYS A 18 -5.58 9.75 26.75
CA LYS A 18 -6.91 9.45 26.18
C LYS A 18 -7.27 10.39 25.03
N LYS A 19 -6.92 11.68 25.13
CA LYS A 19 -7.11 12.64 24.04
C LYS A 19 -6.19 12.33 22.86
N ARG A 20 -4.94 11.91 23.11
CA ARG A 20 -4.00 11.53 22.05
C ARG A 20 -4.47 10.29 21.29
N ILE A 21 -4.94 9.25 21.99
CA ILE A 21 -5.52 8.06 21.35
C ILE A 21 -6.68 8.45 20.41
N LYS A 22 -7.63 9.27 20.88
CA LYS A 22 -8.75 9.73 20.03
C LYS A 22 -8.28 10.55 18.82
N GLN A 23 -7.27 11.40 18.99
CA GLN A 23 -6.69 12.17 17.90
C GLN A 23 -6.07 11.23 16.86
N LEU A 24 -5.21 10.29 17.28
CA LEU A 24 -4.57 9.30 16.43
C LEU A 24 -5.59 8.46 15.67
N GLU A 25 -6.62 7.97 16.35
CA GLU A 25 -7.70 7.20 15.71
C GLU A 25 -8.43 8.02 14.63
N LYS A 26 -8.70 9.31 14.89
CA LYS A 26 -9.36 10.20 13.92
C LYS A 26 -8.45 10.53 12.74
N THR A 27 -7.19 10.85 12.99
CA THR A 27 -6.19 11.11 11.93
C THR A 27 -6.02 9.86 11.07
N ILE A 28 -5.69 8.70 11.64
CA ILE A 28 -5.49 7.46 10.87
C ILE A 28 -6.73 7.10 10.05
N LYS A 29 -7.94 7.27 10.61
CA LYS A 29 -9.18 7.04 9.86
C LYS A 29 -9.32 7.99 8.65
N ALA A 30 -9.02 9.28 8.82
CA ALA A 30 -9.08 10.27 7.75
C ALA A 30 -8.07 9.94 6.65
N LEU A 31 -6.82 9.62 7.02
CA LEU A 31 -5.76 9.25 6.08
C LEU A 31 -6.13 7.97 5.31
N ASP A 32 -6.68 6.94 5.99
CA ASP A 32 -7.17 5.72 5.34
C ASP A 32 -8.27 6.00 4.31
N ILE A 33 -9.19 6.91 4.60
CA ILE A 33 -10.25 7.31 3.67
C ILE A 33 -9.66 8.06 2.48
N SER A 34 -8.79 9.04 2.74
CA SER A 34 -8.12 9.81 1.69
C SER A 34 -7.38 8.89 0.72
N PHE A 35 -6.64 7.93 1.26
CA PHE A 35 -5.85 7.02 0.46
C PHE A 35 -6.70 5.95 -0.25
N HIS A 36 -7.46 5.15 0.51
CA HIS A 36 -8.11 3.95 -0.02
C HIS A 36 -9.45 4.22 -0.72
N ILE A 37 -10.10 5.35 -0.43
CA ILE A 37 -11.46 5.62 -0.92
C ILE A 37 -11.46 6.79 -1.88
N THR A 38 -10.79 7.91 -1.58
CA THR A 38 -10.86 9.10 -2.43
C THR A 38 -9.68 9.21 -3.41
N GLY A 39 -8.54 8.57 -3.12
CA GLY A 39 -7.31 8.75 -3.89
C GLY A 39 -6.74 10.16 -3.77
N ASN A 40 -7.05 10.83 -2.66
CA ASN A 40 -6.50 12.13 -2.30
C ASN A 40 -5.23 11.98 -1.47
N ASP A 41 -4.44 13.05 -1.43
CA ASP A 41 -3.28 13.10 -0.56
C ASP A 41 -3.72 12.92 0.90
N CYS A 42 -2.87 12.25 1.65
CA CYS A 42 -3.11 11.93 3.05
C CYS A 42 -2.87 13.20 3.88
N VAL A 43 -3.90 13.99 4.14
CA VAL A 43 -3.78 15.24 4.91
C VAL A 43 -4.24 15.03 6.35
N ASP A 44 -3.45 15.49 7.32
CA ASP A 44 -3.85 15.46 8.73
C ASP A 44 -5.06 16.40 8.95
N PRO A 45 -6.18 15.91 9.50
CA PRO A 45 -7.41 16.69 9.62
C PRO A 45 -7.35 17.81 10.67
N PHE A 46 -6.27 17.89 11.46
CA PHE A 46 -6.05 18.90 12.49
C PHE A 46 -5.01 19.94 12.07
N THR A 47 -3.94 19.55 11.37
CA THR A 47 -2.89 20.49 10.93
C THR A 47 -3.09 20.97 9.49
N GLY A 48 -3.79 20.20 8.65
CA GLY A 48 -3.91 20.48 7.23
C GLY A 48 -2.64 20.16 6.43
N GLU A 49 -1.64 19.54 7.06
CA GLU A 49 -0.39 19.17 6.42
C GLU A 49 -0.50 17.80 5.75
N VAL A 50 0.22 17.62 4.64
CA VAL A 50 0.35 16.33 3.98
C VAL A 50 1.23 15.42 4.83
N ILE A 51 0.70 14.25 5.15
CA ILE A 51 1.35 13.18 5.90
C ILE A 51 1.94 12.18 4.91
N LEU A 52 3.25 11.98 5.02
CA LEU A 52 4.00 10.99 4.25
C LEU A 52 3.84 9.58 4.83
N ASP A 53 4.17 8.55 4.05
CA ASP A 53 4.02 7.14 4.44
C ASP A 53 4.78 6.80 5.74
N ASN A 54 5.98 7.35 5.94
CA ASN A 54 6.78 7.15 7.15
C ASN A 54 6.15 7.81 8.38
N GLU A 55 5.56 8.99 8.22
CA GLU A 55 4.86 9.71 9.29
C GLU A 55 3.57 8.97 9.66
N TYR A 56 2.82 8.49 8.68
CA TYR A 56 1.66 7.63 8.90
C TYR A 56 2.01 6.33 9.62
N ASP A 57 3.11 5.68 9.24
CA ASP A 57 3.62 4.49 9.95
C ASP A 57 4.02 4.83 11.40
N ALA A 58 4.60 6.02 11.65
CA ALA A 58 4.91 6.49 12.99
C ALA A 58 3.64 6.72 13.83
N LEU A 59 2.60 7.33 13.26
CA LEU A 59 1.30 7.51 13.91
C LEU A 59 0.65 6.17 14.29
N LYS A 60 0.73 5.16 13.41
CA LYS A 60 0.26 3.80 13.72
C LYS A 60 1.07 3.15 14.83
N THR A 61 2.39 3.28 14.78
CA THR A 61 3.29 2.72 15.79
C THR A 61 3.00 3.33 17.15
N GLU A 62 2.77 4.65 17.20
CA GLU A 62 2.34 5.35 18.41
C GLU A 62 1.00 4.83 18.92
N LEU A 63 -0.01 4.70 18.04
CA LEU A 63 -1.32 4.17 18.43
C LEU A 63 -1.24 2.71 18.89
N LEU A 64 -0.40 1.87 18.27
CA LEU A 64 -0.20 0.48 18.70
C LEU A 64 0.41 0.43 20.11
N LYS A 65 1.36 1.31 20.44
CA LYS A 65 1.94 1.41 21.79
C LYS A 65 0.92 1.88 22.81
N LEU A 66 0.07 2.86 22.46
CA LEU A 66 -0.91 3.44 23.38
C LEU A 66 -2.20 2.62 23.53
N ASN A 67 -2.65 1.97 22.46
CA ASN A 67 -3.88 1.16 22.42
C ASN A 67 -3.78 0.03 21.37
N PRO A 68 -3.12 -1.10 21.71
CA PRO A 68 -2.94 -2.23 20.80
C PRO A 68 -4.26 -2.82 20.26
N ASN A 69 -5.33 -2.70 21.05
CA ASN A 69 -6.65 -3.27 20.74
C ASN A 69 -7.58 -2.28 20.03
N SER A 70 -7.08 -1.14 19.55
CA SER A 70 -7.91 -0.15 18.86
C SER A 70 -8.67 -0.78 17.70
N LYS A 71 -9.96 -0.44 17.61
CA LYS A 71 -10.83 -0.91 16.53
C LYS A 71 -10.32 -0.44 15.17
N ILE A 72 -9.51 0.63 15.06
CA ILE A 72 -9.03 1.14 13.77
C ILE A 72 -8.15 0.13 13.01
N PHE A 73 -7.45 -0.75 13.75
CA PHE A 73 -6.65 -1.82 13.16
C PHE A 73 -7.51 -2.95 12.59
N LYS A 74 -8.70 -3.14 13.15
CA LYS A 74 -9.70 -4.13 12.68
C LYS A 74 -10.73 -3.53 11.72
N THR A 75 -10.90 -2.20 11.73
CA THR A 75 -11.91 -1.51 10.94
C THR A 75 -11.43 -1.47 9.50
N VAL A 76 -12.09 -2.29 8.69
CA VAL A 76 -11.96 -2.32 7.25
C VAL A 76 -12.57 -1.02 6.72
N THR A 77 -11.74 -0.03 6.43
CA THR A 77 -12.18 1.27 5.90
C THR A 77 -12.95 1.11 4.57
N ALA A 78 -12.71 0.01 3.85
CA ALA A 78 -13.47 -0.39 2.65
C ALA A 78 -14.86 -0.97 2.94
N ALA A 79 -15.14 -1.53 4.12
CA ALA A 79 -16.42 -2.17 4.43
C ALA A 79 -17.52 -1.14 4.76
N SER A 80 -17.16 0.09 5.10
CA SER A 80 -18.12 1.16 5.43
C SER A 80 -18.53 2.04 4.25
N SER A 81 -18.03 1.80 3.04
CA SER A 81 -18.41 2.61 1.88
C SER A 81 -19.62 2.00 1.17
N LYS A 82 -20.79 2.62 1.33
CA LYS A 82 -21.97 2.46 0.44
C LYS A 82 -21.68 2.83 -1.04
N THR A 83 -20.41 3.00 -1.42
CA THR A 83 -19.98 3.68 -2.66
C THR A 83 -19.26 2.77 -3.65
N ILE A 84 -18.76 1.59 -3.23
CA ILE A 84 -18.20 0.60 -4.17
C ILE A 84 -19.38 -0.10 -4.86
N LYS A 85 -19.81 0.43 -6.00
CA LYS A 85 -20.97 -0.09 -6.75
C LYS A 85 -20.75 -1.53 -7.24
N ASN A 86 -19.51 -1.86 -7.62
CA ASN A 86 -19.15 -3.17 -8.16
C ASN A 86 -18.07 -3.80 -7.27
N LYS A 87 -18.50 -4.68 -6.38
CA LYS A 87 -17.62 -5.36 -5.43
C LYS A 87 -17.20 -6.72 -5.99
N ILE A 88 -15.91 -7.03 -5.91
CA ILE A 88 -15.37 -8.35 -6.19
C ILE A 88 -14.82 -8.99 -4.91
N VAL A 89 -14.95 -10.31 -4.81
CA VAL A 89 -14.37 -11.11 -3.72
C VAL A 89 -13.13 -11.80 -4.27
N HIS A 90 -12.01 -11.63 -3.58
CA HIS A 90 -10.74 -12.24 -3.91
C HIS A 90 -10.65 -13.63 -3.29
N ASP A 91 -10.35 -14.62 -4.13
CA ASP A 91 -10.10 -15.99 -3.72
C ASP A 91 -8.82 -16.52 -4.38
N PRO A 92 -7.75 -16.82 -3.64
CA PRO A 92 -7.62 -16.61 -2.19
C PRO A 92 -7.61 -15.11 -1.83
N PRO A 93 -7.70 -14.70 -0.56
CA PRO A 93 -7.53 -13.31 -0.17
C PRO A 93 -6.15 -12.73 -0.60
N MET A 94 -6.09 -11.43 -0.87
CA MET A 94 -4.86 -10.71 -1.19
C MET A 94 -4.16 -10.22 0.09
N THR A 95 -2.98 -10.77 0.39
CA THR A 95 -2.25 -10.50 1.62
C THR A 95 -1.43 -9.20 1.56
N SER A 96 -0.99 -8.75 2.74
CA SER A 96 0.04 -7.71 2.89
C SER A 96 1.38 -8.36 3.20
N ILE A 97 2.46 -7.59 3.03
CA ILE A 97 3.84 -8.03 3.31
C ILE A 97 4.29 -7.40 4.65
N ASN A 98 4.96 -8.19 5.48
CA ASN A 98 5.59 -7.68 6.71
C ASN A 98 6.74 -6.73 6.36
N LYS A 99 6.83 -5.60 7.06
CA LYS A 99 7.89 -4.61 6.87
C LYS A 99 9.09 -4.91 7.78
N CYS A 100 10.29 -4.63 7.30
CA CYS A 100 11.52 -4.64 8.07
C CYS A 100 12.00 -3.18 8.24
N ASN A 101 11.51 -2.53 9.31
CA ASN A 101 11.74 -1.11 9.61
C ASN A 101 12.52 -0.98 10.92
N GLY A 102 13.02 0.23 11.21
CA GLY A 102 13.78 0.53 12.43
C GLY A 102 15.22 0.93 12.16
N SER A 103 16.02 0.97 13.23
CA SER A 103 17.46 1.11 13.18
C SER A 103 18.10 -0.05 12.39
N GLU A 104 19.37 0.10 12.03
CA GLU A 104 20.08 -0.96 11.33
C GLU A 104 20.13 -2.27 12.15
N ASP A 105 20.32 -2.15 13.47
CA ASP A 105 20.37 -3.30 14.37
C ASP A 105 18.99 -3.98 14.51
N GLU A 106 17.92 -3.20 14.64
CA GLU A 106 16.54 -3.73 14.66
C GLU A 106 16.21 -4.46 13.35
N LYS A 107 16.61 -3.91 12.21
CA LYS A 107 16.41 -4.56 10.90
C LYS A 107 17.16 -5.88 10.79
N LYS A 108 18.41 -5.94 11.28
CA LYS A 108 19.21 -7.18 11.31
C LYS A 108 18.54 -8.23 12.18
N GLU A 109 18.00 -7.84 13.35
CA GLU A 109 17.28 -8.74 14.24
C GLU A 109 15.99 -9.29 13.58
N ILE A 110 15.17 -8.41 13.01
CA ILE A 110 13.92 -8.78 12.32
C ILE A 110 14.21 -9.74 11.16
N LEU A 111 15.20 -9.42 10.33
CA LEU A 111 15.59 -10.25 9.20
C LEU A 111 16.14 -11.60 9.66
N GLY A 112 17.01 -11.60 10.67
CA GLY A 112 17.59 -12.83 11.25
C GLY A 112 16.52 -13.76 11.81
N LYS A 113 15.53 -13.20 12.53
CA LYS A 113 14.38 -13.96 13.02
C LYS A 113 13.56 -14.55 11.87
N TRP A 114 13.23 -13.74 10.86
CA TRP A 114 12.45 -14.21 9.72
C TRP A 114 13.16 -15.33 8.95
N LEU A 115 14.46 -15.19 8.70
CA LEU A 115 15.28 -16.24 8.07
C LEU A 115 15.30 -17.52 8.92
N GLY A 116 15.44 -17.39 10.24
CA GLY A 116 15.39 -18.52 11.17
C GLY A 116 14.03 -19.23 11.18
N ASP A 117 12.93 -18.48 11.04
CA ASP A 117 11.58 -19.06 10.97
C ASP A 117 11.33 -19.76 9.62
N CYS A 118 11.81 -19.19 8.50
CA CYS A 118 11.79 -19.86 7.20
C CYS A 118 12.59 -21.17 7.21
N ARG A 119 13.76 -21.17 7.84
CA ARG A 119 14.63 -22.33 7.98
C ARG A 119 13.93 -23.51 8.65
N LYS A 120 13.20 -23.25 9.74
CA LYS A 120 12.42 -24.29 10.46
C LYS A 120 11.31 -24.92 9.62
N MET A 121 10.87 -24.28 8.55
CA MET A 121 9.85 -24.83 7.65
C MET A 121 10.42 -25.90 6.71
N ASP A 122 11.75 -25.96 6.53
CA ASP A 122 12.41 -27.05 5.81
C ASP A 122 12.67 -28.23 6.77
N LYS A 123 11.90 -29.30 6.62
CA LYS A 123 11.97 -30.49 7.50
C LYS A 123 13.17 -31.41 7.23
N ASN A 124 13.99 -31.13 6.22
CA ASN A 124 15.10 -32.00 5.80
C ASN A 124 16.46 -31.61 6.42
N GLU A 125 16.45 -30.89 7.54
CA GLU A 125 17.59 -30.06 7.93
C GLU A 125 18.37 -30.58 9.15
N SER A 126 19.16 -31.64 9.00
CA SER A 126 20.06 -32.08 10.07
C SER A 126 21.44 -31.39 10.09
N GLU A 127 21.90 -30.67 9.05
CA GLU A 127 23.36 -30.37 8.98
C GLU A 127 23.81 -29.06 8.30
N GLN A 128 23.27 -27.87 8.60
CA GLN A 128 23.96 -26.63 8.17
C GLN A 128 24.14 -25.58 9.28
N LYS A 129 25.40 -25.30 9.61
CA LYS A 129 25.87 -24.52 10.77
C LYS A 129 26.22 -23.04 10.47
N TYR A 130 26.14 -22.59 9.22
CA TYR A 130 26.45 -21.20 8.83
C TYR A 130 25.46 -20.73 7.77
N LEU A 131 25.12 -19.42 7.75
CA LEU A 131 24.25 -18.76 6.74
C LEU A 131 24.74 -19.11 5.32
N PRO A 132 24.07 -20.03 4.61
CA PRO A 132 24.71 -20.63 3.44
C PRO A 132 24.49 -19.82 2.12
N THR A 133 25.21 -20.17 1.05
CA THR A 133 25.21 -19.59 -0.32
C THR A 133 23.93 -19.86 -1.17
N TRP A 134 22.81 -20.26 -0.54
CA TRP A 134 21.55 -20.81 -1.10
C TRP A 134 20.40 -19.79 -1.10
N LEU A 135 20.61 -18.53 -0.68
CA LEU A 135 19.55 -17.51 -0.65
C LEU A 135 18.77 -17.45 -1.97
N GLY A 136 19.46 -17.52 -3.12
CA GLY A 136 18.82 -17.53 -4.44
C GLY A 136 18.06 -18.81 -4.83
N LYS A 137 18.24 -19.93 -4.11
CA LYS A 137 17.51 -21.19 -4.36
C LYS A 137 16.12 -21.18 -3.74
N PHE A 138 15.92 -20.42 -2.66
CA PHE A 138 14.68 -20.43 -1.87
C PHE A 138 13.99 -19.07 -1.77
N PHE A 139 14.70 -17.99 -2.08
CA PHE A 139 14.16 -16.64 -2.03
C PHE A 139 14.31 -15.94 -3.37
N THR A 140 13.27 -15.21 -3.76
CA THR A 140 13.32 -14.26 -4.85
C THR A 140 13.37 -12.85 -4.28
N MET A 141 14.18 -12.00 -4.91
CA MET A 141 14.22 -10.58 -4.62
C MET A 141 13.61 -9.83 -5.79
N SER A 142 12.66 -8.96 -5.48
CA SER A 142 12.05 -8.06 -6.46
C SER A 142 12.01 -6.65 -5.90
N TYR A 143 11.96 -5.66 -6.79
CA TYR A 143 11.63 -4.31 -6.37
C TYR A 143 10.21 -4.29 -5.79
N LYS A 144 10.04 -3.57 -4.69
CA LYS A 144 8.72 -3.31 -4.15
C LYS A 144 8.11 -2.16 -4.96
N HIS A 145 7.13 -2.51 -5.79
CA HIS A 145 6.32 -1.54 -6.52
C HIS A 145 5.50 -0.67 -5.57
N ASP A 146 5.33 0.60 -5.91
CA ASP A 146 4.61 1.57 -5.08
C ASP A 146 3.41 2.16 -5.81
N GLY A 147 2.31 1.41 -5.76
CA GLY A 147 1.09 1.73 -6.46
C GLY A 147 -0.13 1.20 -5.72
N LEU A 148 -1.03 0.60 -6.49
CA LEU A 148 -2.18 -0.13 -5.97
C LEU A 148 -2.15 -1.59 -6.43
N ALA A 149 -2.24 -2.51 -5.47
CA ALA A 149 -2.35 -3.92 -5.77
C ALA A 149 -3.70 -4.24 -6.44
N LEU A 150 -3.67 -5.09 -7.46
CA LEU A 150 -4.86 -5.62 -8.14
C LEU A 150 -4.68 -7.09 -8.54
N SER A 151 -5.79 -7.74 -8.86
CA SER A 151 -5.84 -9.11 -9.36
C SER A 151 -6.58 -9.14 -10.70
N CYS A 152 -5.93 -9.63 -11.75
CA CYS A 152 -6.50 -9.93 -13.05
C CYS A 152 -6.94 -11.39 -13.10
N GLU A 153 -8.22 -11.65 -13.29
CA GLU A 153 -8.77 -13.00 -13.43
C GLU A 153 -8.95 -13.35 -14.92
N TYR A 154 -8.24 -14.39 -15.35
CA TYR A 154 -8.33 -14.94 -16.70
C TYR A 154 -9.07 -16.28 -16.67
N GLU A 155 -9.91 -16.51 -17.67
CA GLU A 155 -10.57 -17.80 -17.88
C GLU A 155 -10.34 -18.23 -19.32
N LYS A 156 -9.73 -19.43 -19.49
CA LYS A 156 -9.32 -19.94 -20.80
C LYS A 156 -8.50 -18.92 -21.61
N GLY A 157 -7.65 -18.16 -20.93
CA GLY A 157 -6.81 -17.12 -21.50
C GLY A 157 -7.50 -15.76 -21.68
N GLU A 158 -8.82 -15.65 -21.56
CA GLU A 158 -9.53 -14.38 -21.73
C GLU A 158 -9.67 -13.63 -20.40
N LEU A 159 -9.36 -12.33 -20.40
CA LEU A 159 -9.54 -11.48 -19.23
C LEU A 159 -11.03 -11.36 -18.90
N LYS A 160 -11.42 -11.82 -17.72
CA LYS A 160 -12.82 -11.77 -17.26
C LYS A 160 -13.07 -10.62 -16.32
N ARG A 161 -12.20 -10.44 -15.33
CA ARG A 161 -12.40 -9.46 -14.27
C ARG A 161 -11.08 -8.91 -13.77
N VAL A 162 -11.10 -7.67 -13.30
CA VAL A 162 -9.98 -7.06 -12.59
C VAL A 162 -10.47 -6.40 -11.32
N GLY A 163 -9.87 -6.78 -10.19
CA GLY A 163 -10.23 -6.28 -8.87
C GLY A 163 -9.09 -5.58 -8.17
N LEU A 164 -9.31 -4.36 -7.70
CA LEU A 164 -8.38 -3.69 -6.77
C LEU A 164 -8.36 -4.41 -5.42
N ARG A 165 -7.24 -4.31 -4.70
CA ARG A 165 -7.13 -4.81 -3.33
C ARG A 165 -7.71 -3.79 -2.34
N SER A 166 -8.66 -4.20 -1.50
CA SER A 166 -9.06 -3.40 -0.35
C SER A 166 -8.11 -3.60 0.84
N LYS A 167 -8.25 -2.78 1.89
CA LYS A 167 -7.53 -2.95 3.15
C LYS A 167 -7.76 -4.33 3.79
N SER A 168 -8.92 -4.96 3.57
CA SER A 168 -9.20 -6.30 4.08
C SER A 168 -8.42 -7.39 3.34
N GLY A 169 -8.09 -7.16 2.07
CA GLY A 169 -7.56 -8.17 1.16
C GLY A 169 -8.59 -9.19 0.67
N VAL A 170 -9.76 -9.30 1.32
CA VAL A 170 -10.81 -10.27 0.98
C VAL A 170 -11.67 -9.76 -0.18
N ASP A 171 -11.84 -8.45 -0.27
CA ASP A 171 -12.69 -7.82 -1.27
C ASP A 171 -11.99 -6.66 -1.98
N GLY A 172 -12.65 -6.16 -3.02
CA GLY A 172 -12.12 -5.15 -3.92
C GLY A 172 -13.19 -4.38 -4.68
N GLU A 173 -12.78 -3.28 -5.29
CA GLU A 173 -13.53 -2.63 -6.36
C GLU A 173 -13.22 -3.33 -7.69
N ASP A 174 -14.26 -3.69 -8.42
CA ASP A 174 -14.16 -4.13 -9.81
C ASP A 174 -13.83 -2.93 -10.71
N VAL A 175 -12.70 -3.03 -11.39
CA VAL A 175 -12.14 -2.01 -12.29
C VAL A 175 -11.94 -2.55 -13.71
N THR A 176 -12.71 -3.57 -14.10
CA THR A 176 -12.59 -4.23 -15.41
C THR A 176 -12.80 -3.26 -16.58
N ASP A 177 -13.66 -2.25 -16.43
CA ASP A 177 -13.92 -1.22 -17.45
C ASP A 177 -12.73 -0.26 -17.65
N LYS A 178 -11.90 -0.10 -16.63
CA LYS A 178 -10.76 0.82 -16.57
C LYS A 178 -9.49 0.24 -17.19
N VAL A 179 -9.38 -1.09 -17.27
CA VAL A 179 -8.11 -1.77 -17.64
C VAL A 179 -7.68 -1.52 -19.08
N LYS A 180 -8.60 -1.15 -19.98
CA LYS A 180 -8.28 -0.76 -21.36
C LYS A 180 -7.33 0.45 -21.45
N TYR A 181 -7.17 1.22 -20.36
CA TYR A 181 -6.25 2.36 -20.26
C TYR A 181 -5.00 2.06 -19.40
N ILE A 182 -4.81 0.82 -18.96
CA ILE A 182 -3.66 0.39 -18.17
C ILE A 182 -2.75 -0.45 -19.06
N ALA A 183 -1.53 0.02 -19.29
CA ALA A 183 -0.55 -0.73 -20.06
C ALA A 183 -0.12 -2.01 -19.31
N GLY A 184 0.14 -3.10 -20.02
CA GLY A 184 0.66 -4.34 -19.43
C GLY A 184 -0.40 -5.32 -18.92
N ILE A 185 -1.69 -5.04 -19.08
CA ILE A 185 -2.78 -6.01 -18.86
C ILE A 185 -3.26 -6.53 -20.22
N PRO A 186 -2.83 -7.73 -20.67
CA PRO A 186 -3.33 -8.31 -21.91
C PRO A 186 -4.81 -8.69 -21.77
N GLN A 187 -5.61 -8.44 -22.81
CA GLN A 187 -7.00 -8.92 -22.86
C GLN A 187 -7.08 -10.43 -23.06
N THR A 188 -6.10 -11.00 -23.76
CA THR A 188 -5.99 -12.43 -24.02
C THR A 188 -4.55 -12.89 -23.75
N LEU A 189 -4.39 -13.96 -22.97
CA LEU A 189 -3.11 -14.61 -22.72
C LEU A 189 -2.68 -15.43 -23.93
N LYS A 190 -1.36 -15.67 -24.05
CA LYS A 190 -0.79 -16.52 -25.10
C LYS A 190 -1.23 -17.98 -25.02
N GLN A 191 -1.72 -18.41 -23.86
CA GLN A 191 -2.20 -19.77 -23.62
C GLN A 191 -3.61 -19.71 -23.02
N PRO A 192 -4.50 -20.67 -23.34
CA PRO A 192 -5.86 -20.69 -22.85
C PRO A 192 -5.94 -21.22 -21.40
N ILE A 193 -5.23 -20.55 -20.49
CA ILE A 193 -5.16 -20.92 -19.07
C ILE A 193 -6.16 -20.13 -18.24
N THR A 194 -6.73 -20.77 -17.23
CA THR A 194 -7.54 -20.11 -16.21
C THR A 194 -6.65 -19.84 -15.00
N CYS A 195 -6.43 -18.57 -14.69
CA CYS A 195 -5.53 -18.16 -13.61
C CYS A 195 -5.90 -16.79 -13.06
N LYS A 196 -5.30 -16.45 -11.92
CA LYS A 196 -5.36 -15.10 -11.35
C LYS A 196 -3.95 -14.55 -11.35
N ILE A 197 -3.73 -13.38 -11.94
CA ILE A 197 -2.42 -12.73 -11.99
C ILE A 197 -2.51 -11.49 -11.12
N ARG A 198 -1.67 -11.43 -10.10
CA ARG A 198 -1.59 -10.31 -9.15
C ARG A 198 -0.37 -9.46 -9.42
N GLY A 199 -0.55 -8.17 -9.20
CA GLY A 199 0.49 -7.20 -9.44
C GLY A 199 0.12 -5.82 -8.91
N GLU A 200 0.94 -4.85 -9.25
CA GLU A 200 0.72 -3.46 -8.91
C GLU A 200 0.34 -2.68 -10.17
N VAL A 201 -0.70 -1.85 -10.09
CA VAL A 201 -0.84 -0.72 -11.02
C VAL A 201 -0.08 0.47 -10.45
N GLU A 202 0.74 1.09 -11.28
CA GLU A 202 1.64 2.19 -10.93
C GLU A 202 1.79 3.16 -12.11
N THR A 203 2.48 4.27 -11.88
CA THR A 203 2.92 5.19 -12.94
C THR A 203 4.41 5.44 -12.81
N SER A 204 5.10 5.73 -13.91
CA SER A 204 6.51 6.11 -13.82
C SER A 204 6.66 7.47 -13.16
N ILE A 205 7.80 7.69 -12.50
CA ILE A 205 8.13 8.98 -11.88
C ILE A 205 8.08 10.11 -12.92
N SER A 206 8.67 9.89 -14.10
CA SER A 206 8.70 10.88 -15.17
C SER A 206 7.30 11.23 -15.72
N THR A 207 6.39 10.26 -15.85
CA THR A 207 5.01 10.52 -16.26
C THR A 207 4.25 11.25 -15.15
N PHE A 208 4.41 10.82 -13.90
CA PHE A 208 3.84 11.49 -12.75
C PHE A 208 4.26 12.96 -12.72
N GLU A 209 5.56 13.27 -12.70
CA GLU A 209 6.09 14.64 -12.63
C GLU A 209 5.57 15.50 -13.77
N LYS A 210 5.61 14.98 -15.01
CA LYS A 210 5.12 15.68 -16.19
C LYS A 210 3.64 16.05 -16.07
N VAL A 211 2.79 15.10 -15.66
CA VAL A 211 1.34 15.36 -15.55
C VAL A 211 1.06 16.26 -14.34
N ASN A 212 1.74 16.04 -13.22
CA ASN A 212 1.56 16.82 -11.99
C ASN A 212 1.89 18.31 -12.23
N ALA A 213 2.94 18.60 -13.01
CA ALA A 213 3.32 19.96 -13.38
C ALA A 213 2.27 20.71 -14.21
N THR A 214 1.33 20.01 -14.87
CA THR A 214 0.23 20.64 -15.61
C THR A 214 -1.02 20.89 -14.76
N LEU A 215 -1.06 20.37 -13.54
CA LEU A 215 -2.20 20.52 -12.63
C LEU A 215 -2.06 21.80 -11.81
N SER A 216 -3.20 22.36 -11.42
CA SER A 216 -3.21 23.45 -10.43
C SER A 216 -2.66 22.94 -9.09
N GLU A 217 -2.07 23.82 -8.27
CA GLU A 217 -1.43 23.43 -7.00
C GLU A 217 -2.35 22.58 -6.10
N LYS A 218 -3.65 22.88 -6.07
CA LYS A 218 -4.66 22.12 -5.30
C LYS A 218 -4.95 20.71 -5.83
N ASP A 219 -4.62 20.45 -7.09
CA ASP A 219 -4.90 19.17 -7.78
C ASP A 219 -3.63 18.32 -7.92
N GLN A 220 -2.47 18.91 -7.64
CA GLN A 220 -1.21 18.19 -7.58
C GLN A 220 -1.28 17.10 -6.51
N LYS A 221 -0.58 16.01 -6.77
CA LYS A 221 -0.46 14.87 -5.87
C LYS A 221 0.94 14.84 -5.28
N ALA A 222 1.04 14.49 -4.02
CA ALA A 222 2.31 14.46 -3.29
C ALA A 222 3.28 13.39 -3.81
N ASN A 223 2.77 12.28 -4.35
CA ASN A 223 3.60 11.18 -4.83
C ASN A 223 2.93 10.36 -5.96
N PRO A 224 3.71 9.53 -6.70
CA PRO A 224 3.18 8.69 -7.79
C PRO A 224 2.09 7.72 -7.35
N ARG A 225 2.13 7.25 -6.11
CA ARG A 225 1.15 6.32 -5.56
C ARG A 225 -0.22 6.97 -5.37
N ALA A 226 -0.26 8.16 -4.75
CA ALA A 226 -1.46 8.97 -4.59
C ALA A 226 -2.02 9.39 -5.96
N TYR A 227 -1.15 9.73 -6.90
CA TYR A 227 -1.53 9.96 -8.28
C TYR A 227 -2.19 8.73 -8.93
N THR A 228 -1.64 7.54 -8.72
CA THR A 228 -2.20 6.29 -9.25
C THR A 228 -3.56 6.01 -8.62
N ALA A 229 -3.68 6.13 -7.29
CA ALA A 229 -4.94 5.94 -6.59
C ALA A 229 -6.03 6.92 -7.04
N GLY A 230 -5.70 8.21 -7.14
CA GLY A 230 -6.62 9.22 -7.66
C GLY A 230 -7.00 9.00 -9.13
N SER A 231 -6.12 8.38 -9.92
CA SER A 231 -6.43 8.01 -11.31
C SER A 231 -7.40 6.84 -11.39
N MET A 232 -7.20 5.82 -10.56
CA MET A 232 -8.08 4.64 -10.49
C MET A 232 -9.47 4.97 -9.94
N ASN A 233 -9.59 5.99 -9.09
CA ASN A 233 -10.88 6.39 -8.49
C ASN A 233 -11.74 7.31 -9.37
N ARG A 234 -11.33 7.56 -10.62
CA ARG A 234 -12.12 8.40 -11.54
C ARG A 234 -13.38 7.67 -11.96
N LYS A 235 -14.51 8.40 -11.97
CA LYS A 235 -15.85 7.87 -12.28
C LYS A 235 -16.00 7.29 -13.69
N THR A 236 -15.21 7.78 -14.65
CA THR A 236 -15.32 7.43 -16.07
C THR A 236 -13.96 6.95 -16.55
N ALA A 237 -13.90 5.75 -17.10
CA ALA A 237 -12.66 5.10 -17.54
C ALA A 237 -11.89 5.98 -18.53
N GLU A 238 -12.56 6.70 -19.41
CA GLU A 238 -11.96 7.56 -20.45
C GLU A 238 -10.99 8.61 -19.87
N LYS A 239 -11.23 9.04 -18.62
CA LYS A 239 -10.37 10.00 -17.91
C LYS A 239 -9.04 9.40 -17.43
N MET A 240 -8.80 8.11 -17.70
CA MET A 240 -7.53 7.43 -17.42
C MET A 240 -6.58 7.40 -18.61
N LYS A 241 -7.05 7.69 -19.84
CA LYS A 241 -6.28 7.54 -21.08
C LYS A 241 -4.91 8.20 -21.03
N ASP A 242 -4.83 9.40 -20.47
CA ASP A 242 -3.60 10.21 -20.45
C ASP A 242 -2.85 10.12 -19.12
N ARG A 243 -3.20 9.15 -18.27
CA ARG A 243 -2.61 9.01 -16.93
C ARG A 243 -1.34 8.16 -16.92
N GLY A 244 -1.06 7.45 -18.01
CA GLY A 244 0.15 6.62 -18.17
C GLY A 244 0.31 5.59 -17.06
N LEU A 245 -0.78 4.88 -16.76
CA LEU A 245 -0.77 3.80 -15.78
C LEU A 245 -0.24 2.52 -16.44
N ARG A 246 0.51 1.75 -15.66
CA ARG A 246 1.07 0.46 -16.06
C ARG A 246 0.84 -0.58 -14.96
N PHE A 247 0.61 -1.81 -15.37
CA PHE A 247 0.58 -2.97 -14.51
C PHE A 247 1.90 -3.75 -14.57
N THR A 248 2.41 -4.13 -13.39
CA THR A 248 3.56 -5.01 -13.23
C THR A 248 3.16 -6.22 -12.38
N ALA A 249 3.19 -7.42 -12.97
CA ALA A 249 2.83 -8.67 -12.30
C ALA A 249 3.97 -9.16 -11.38
N TYR A 250 3.61 -9.73 -10.23
CA TYR A 250 4.57 -10.32 -9.29
C TYR A 250 4.09 -11.62 -8.63
N ASN A 251 2.82 -12.01 -8.78
CA ASN A 251 2.27 -13.21 -8.16
C ASN A 251 1.14 -13.82 -9.00
N VAL A 252 0.91 -15.12 -8.82
CA VAL A 252 -0.20 -15.91 -9.36
C VAL A 252 -0.89 -16.62 -8.20
#